data_AF-A0A0H5Q0S3-F1
#
_entry.id   AF-A0A0H5Q0S3-F1
#
_cell.length_a   1.000
_cell.length_b   1.000
_cell.length_c   1.000
_cell.angle_alpha   90.00
_cell.angle_beta   90.00
_cell.angle_gamma   90.00
#
_symmetry.space_group_name_H-M   'P 1'
#
loop_
_entity.id
_entity.type
_entity.pdbx_description
1 polymer ?
#
loop_
_entity_poly.entity_id
_entity_poly.type
_entity_poly.pdbx_seq_one_letter_code
_entity_poly.pdbx_strand_id
1 'polypeptide(L)' 'MTTMNLTLELTDDQAYALAQFVKRCGWTEWRQNAVDDAEAYLMRDAFDQLAAALKDGGYSPR' A
#
# COMPACT_ATOMS: atom_id res chain seq x y z
N MET A 1 -14.16 -2.29 15.05
CA MET A 1 -13.38 -1.68 13.95
C MET A 1 -14.36 -1.39 12.82
N THR A 2 -14.38 -0.16 12.32
CA THR A 2 -15.25 0.23 11.19
C THR A 2 -14.44 0.06 9.91
N THR A 3 -14.98 -0.67 8.94
CA THR A 3 -14.35 -0.85 7.63
C THR A 3 -14.81 0.24 6.67
N MET A 4 -13.89 0.71 5.83
CA MET A 4 -14.16 1.67 4.76
C MET A 4 -13.61 1.10 3.45
N ASN A 5 -14.39 1.18 2.38
CA ASN A 5 -13.97 0.77 1.04
C ASN A 5 -13.38 1.98 0.30
N LEU A 6 -12.21 1.78 -0.32
CA LEU A 6 -11.54 2.78 -1.16
C LEU A 6 -11.58 2.31 -2.62
N THR A 7 -12.09 3.14 -3.52
CA THR A 7 -12.09 2.90 -4.97
C THR A 7 -11.17 3.91 -5.65
N LEU A 8 -10.31 3.45 -6.55
CA LEU A 8 -9.33 4.27 -7.28
C LEU A 8 -9.43 3.96 -8.77
N GLU A 9 -9.35 5.00 -9.60
CA GLU A 9 -9.18 4.87 -11.06
C GLU A 9 -7.76 5.32 -11.41
N LEU A 10 -6.97 4.40 -11.96
CA LEU A 10 -5.56 4.60 -12.28
C LEU A 10 -5.32 4.19 -13.74
N THR A 11 -4.43 4.90 -14.43
CA THR A 11 -3.86 4.38 -15.69
C THR A 11 -2.95 3.18 -15.39
N ASP A 12 -2.66 2.35 -16.40
CA ASP A 12 -1.70 1.25 -16.27
C ASP A 12 -0.36 1.71 -15.68
N ASP A 13 0.20 2.81 -16.18
CA ASP A 13 1.48 3.36 -15.69
C ASP A 13 1.41 3.76 -14.21
N GLN A 14 0.29 4.37 -13.77
CA GLN A 14 0.09 4.74 -12.38
C GLN A 14 -0.05 3.51 -11.49
N ALA A 15 -0.81 2.50 -11.92
CA ALA A 15 -1.01 1.26 -11.18
C ALA A 15 0.31 0.48 -11.04
N TYR A 16 1.11 0.38 -12.11
CA TYR A 16 2.44 -0.23 -12.05
C TYR A 16 3.39 0.55 -11.14
N ALA A 17 3.46 1.88 -11.26
CA ALA A 17 4.32 2.69 -10.41
C ALA A 17 3.95 2.55 -8.93
N LEU A 18 2.65 2.57 -8.62
CA LEU A 18 2.14 2.38 -7.26
C LEU A 18 2.48 0.98 -6.73
N ALA A 19 2.27 -0.08 -7.52
CA ALA A 19 2.60 -1.45 -7.11
C ALA A 19 4.09 -1.60 -6.75
N GLN A 20 4.97 -1.02 -7.56
CA GLN A 20 6.40 -1.03 -7.30
C GLN A 20 6.75 -0.24 -6.03
N PHE A 21 6.12 0.91 -5.80
CA PHE A 21 6.32 1.70 -4.59
C PHE A 21 5.85 0.95 -3.34
N VAL A 22 4.64 0.39 -3.37
CA VAL A 22 4.07 -0.39 -2.26
C VAL A 22 4.97 -1.56 -1.88
N LYS A 23 5.56 -2.26 -2.85
CA LYS A 23 6.54 -3.34 -2.58
C LYS A 23 7.85 -2.85 -1.97
N ARG A 24 8.32 -1.67 -2.36
CA ARG A 24 9.64 -1.14 -1.96
C ARG A 24 9.60 -0.39 -0.64
N CYS A 25 8.45 0.17 -0.29
CA CYS A 25 8.24 0.86 0.98
C CYS A 25 8.47 -0.14 2.12
N GLY A 26 9.43 0.16 3.00
CA GLY A 26 9.82 -0.69 4.10
C GLY A 26 9.57 -0.05 5.46
N TRP A 27 10.02 -0.74 6.51
CA TRP A 27 9.81 -0.32 7.90
C TRP A 27 10.31 1.09 8.20
N THR A 28 11.47 1.46 7.65
CA THR A 28 12.05 2.80 7.85
C THR A 28 11.10 3.89 7.36
N GLU A 29 10.47 3.71 6.19
CA GLU A 29 9.55 4.69 5.63
C GLU A 29 8.27 4.84 6.43
N TRP A 30 7.69 3.74 6.92
CA TRP A 30 6.51 3.84 7.79
C TRP A 30 6.88 4.48 9.13
N ARG A 31 7.99 4.05 9.74
CA ARG A 31 8.35 4.49 11.08
C ARG A 31 8.70 5.97 11.16
N GLN A 32 9.34 6.53 10.12
CA GLN A 32 9.68 7.96 10.11
C GLN A 32 8.44 8.86 9.93
N ASN A 33 7.36 8.34 9.35
CA ASN A 33 6.12 9.11 9.11
C ASN A 33 5.07 8.88 10.20
N ALA A 34 5.19 7.80 10.98
CA ALA A 34 4.30 7.47 12.08
C ALA A 34 4.70 8.16 13.39
N VAL A 35 3.70 8.50 14.20
CA VAL A 35 3.85 8.99 15.58
C VAL A 35 4.55 7.93 16.45
N ASP A 36 4.17 6.67 16.28
CA ASP A 36 4.70 5.53 17.04
C ASP A 36 4.73 4.23 16.22
N ASP A 37 5.26 3.17 16.82
CA ASP A 37 5.42 1.87 16.17
C ASP A 37 4.06 1.22 15.85
N ALA A 38 3.03 1.44 16.66
CA ALA A 38 1.71 0.86 16.42
C ALA A 38 1.06 1.49 15.19
N GLU A 39 1.18 2.81 15.01
CA GLU A 39 0.73 3.48 13.78
C GLU A 39 1.54 2.99 12.56
N ALA A 40 2.86 2.80 12.68
CA ALA A 40 3.66 2.24 11.59
C ALA A 40 3.20 0.83 11.17
N TYR A 41 2.79 -0.02 12.12
CA TYR A 41 2.20 -1.33 11.81
C TYR A 41 0.83 -1.22 11.13
N LEU A 42 0.00 -0.25 11.49
CA LEU A 42 -1.28 0.00 10.81
C LEU A 42 -1.06 0.45 9.36
N MET A 43 -0.06 1.31 9.11
CA MET A 43 0.31 1.71 7.75
C MET A 43 0.78 0.52 6.92
N ARG A 44 1.60 -0.38 7.49
CA ARG A 44 2.02 -1.62 6.83
C ARG A 44 0.81 -2.49 6.43
N ASP A 45 -0.13 -2.71 7.34
CA ASP A 45 -1.33 -3.52 7.06
C ASP A 45 -2.17 -2.93 5.92
N ALA A 46 -2.33 -1.61 5.90
CA ALA A 46 -3.01 -0.94 4.79
C ALA A 46 -2.25 -1.11 3.46
N PHE A 47 -0.92 -1.10 3.48
CA PHE A 47 -0.09 -1.37 2.30
C PHE A 47 -0.22 -2.83 1.82
N ASP A 48 -0.33 -3.80 2.74
CA ASP A 48 -0.58 -5.21 2.39
C ASP A 48 -1.93 -5.37 1.68
N GLN A 49 -2.97 -4.68 2.14
CA GLN A 49 -4.28 -4.66 1.47
C GLN A 49 -4.21 -4.00 0.09
N LEU A 50 -3.48 -2.88 -0.03
CA LEU A 50 -3.27 -2.20 -1.32
C LEU A 50 -2.49 -3.09 -2.30
N ALA A 51 -1.47 -3.81 -1.83
CA ALA A 51 -0.72 -4.75 -2.65
C ALA A 51 -1.59 -5.88 -3.18
N ALA A 52 -2.50 -6.41 -2.35
CA ALA A 52 -3.47 -7.42 -2.76
C ALA A 52 -4.42 -6.91 -3.84
N ALA A 53 -4.97 -5.70 -3.67
CA ALA A 53 -5.86 -5.08 -4.65
C ALA A 53 -5.15 -4.82 -6.01
N LEU A 54 -3.91 -4.32 -5.99
CA LEU A 54 -3.13 -4.10 -7.21
C LEU A 54 -2.81 -5.42 -7.93
N LYS A 55 -2.48 -6.48 -7.17
CA LYS A 55 -2.27 -7.81 -7.72
C LYS A 55 -3.53 -8.39 -8.35
N ASP A 56 -4.69 -8.23 -7.72
CA ASP A 56 -5.99 -8.66 -8.25
C ASP A 56 -6.32 -7.92 -9.56
N GLY A 57 -5.98 -6.63 -9.62
CA GLY A 57 -6.05 -5.82 -10.85
C GLY A 57 -5.02 -6.16 -11.93
N GLY A 58 -4.15 -7.15 -11.72
CA GLY A 58 -3.13 -7.58 -12.69
C GLY A 58 -1.78 -6.87 -12.60
N TYR A 59 -1.62 -5.93 -11.67
CA TYR A 59 -0.40 -5.14 -11.46
C TYR A 59 0.41 -5.72 -10.30
N SER A 60 1.01 -6.89 -10.51
CA SER A 60 1.84 -7.53 -9.47
C SER A 60 3.28 -7.03 -9.53
N PRO A 61 3.85 -6.56 -8.40
CA PRO A 61 5.19 -5.98 -8.42
C PRO A 61 6.28 -7.06 -8.57
N ARG A 62 7.07 -6.94 -9.65
CA ARG A 62 8.13 -7.89 -10.06
C ARG A 62 9.18 -8.08 -8.98
#